data_AF-A0A951J4Z5-F1
#
_entry.id   AF-A0A951J4Z5-F1
#
_cell.length_a   1.000
_cell.length_b   1.000
_cell.length_c   1.000
_cell.angle_alpha   90.00
_cell.angle_beta   90.00
_cell.angle_gamma   90.00
#
_symmetry.space_group_name_H-M   'P 1'
#
loop_
_entity.id
_entity.type
_entity.pdbx_description
1 polymer ?
#
loop_
_entity_poly.entity_id
_entity_poly.type
_entity_poly.pdbx_seq_one_letter_code
_entity_poly.pdbx_strand_id
1 'polypeptide(L)'
;MMRTMTLLFGLTLLFSCNGSKRGNSFFTADLTDYIVDTLYLEKDTLTRSLPQEFSFFDQNGKFFLLGVVGKRLYQYSYPSGELEGTVDFEKEGPDGIGGFISGSLITEDRIFFISDQKSIIHTDFQGKVLDRFPLPNVPEERLAANFSVVNGNRMSYDREKKQLIFSDVPFVLKEPNMAYEDWIWKYDLENELAEPISFSYPDIYREHFDDPELGMYSHTFLDAENIHLVSFPVTDSLLVLDGKSTKWIESKSTLPLLFQKGKTKQEGDYVVFLPSMESSRYKWVIFEPMSKLLLRYVNIETEVLEGGGIHNKSSFILHDLNFGTIGEVFFDNQQIAPTGFATPNGFYFKLLNPGSDDVEEYVRVLFELP
;
A
#
# COMPACT_ATOMS: atom_id res chain seq x y z
N MET A 1 35.09 -56.61 -53.19
CA MET A 1 33.80 -57.21 -52.77
C MET A 1 33.36 -56.47 -51.51
N MET A 2 32.12 -55.99 -51.49
CA MET A 2 31.55 -55.01 -50.56
C MET A 2 31.88 -55.21 -49.09
N ARG A 3 32.14 -54.10 -48.38
CA ARG A 3 31.35 -53.75 -47.19
C ARG A 3 31.35 -52.24 -46.96
N THR A 4 30.15 -51.72 -47.14
CA THR A 4 29.61 -50.42 -46.73
C THR A 4 30.00 -50.10 -45.29
N MET A 5 30.51 -48.89 -45.04
CA MET A 5 30.43 -48.28 -43.73
C MET A 5 29.96 -46.83 -43.89
N THR A 6 28.67 -46.68 -43.66
CA THR A 6 27.96 -45.45 -43.37
C THR A 6 28.69 -44.70 -42.26
N LEU A 7 29.09 -43.44 -42.50
CA LEU A 7 29.28 -42.50 -41.40
C LEU A 7 28.42 -41.27 -41.63
N LEU A 8 27.58 -41.08 -40.64
CA LEU A 8 26.41 -40.22 -40.55
C LEU A 8 26.84 -38.78 -40.26
N PHE A 9 26.06 -37.86 -40.84
CA PHE A 9 25.79 -36.50 -40.39
C PHE A 9 26.29 -36.13 -38.98
N GLY A 10 27.12 -35.09 -38.91
CA GLY A 10 27.52 -34.42 -37.67
C GLY A 10 27.83 -32.95 -37.92
N LEU A 11 26.91 -32.24 -38.59
CA LEU A 11 26.95 -30.79 -38.68
C LEU A 11 26.19 -30.18 -37.50
N THR A 12 26.79 -30.23 -36.31
CA THR A 12 26.33 -29.43 -35.16
C THR A 12 26.75 -27.99 -35.39
N LEU A 13 25.88 -27.24 -36.07
CA LEU A 13 25.88 -25.77 -36.03
C LEU A 13 25.60 -25.33 -34.59
N LEU A 14 26.66 -25.15 -33.82
CA LEU A 14 26.63 -24.43 -32.55
C LEU A 14 26.42 -22.94 -32.88
N PHE A 15 25.15 -22.55 -33.08
CA PHE A 15 24.71 -21.17 -32.89
C PHE A 15 24.82 -20.85 -31.39
N SER A 16 26.02 -20.53 -30.94
CA SER A 16 26.25 -19.82 -29.68
C SER A 16 25.95 -18.34 -29.93
N CYS A 17 24.66 -18.01 -29.98
CA CYS A 17 24.23 -16.66 -29.65
C CYS A 17 24.37 -16.52 -28.14
N ASN A 18 25.52 -16.03 -27.70
CA ASN A 18 25.70 -15.49 -26.37
C ASN A 18 24.94 -14.14 -26.30
N GLY A 19 23.61 -14.22 -26.32
CA GLY A 19 22.77 -13.18 -25.78
C GLY A 19 22.90 -13.26 -24.27
N SER A 20 23.99 -12.71 -23.73
CA SER A 20 24.08 -12.44 -22.30
C SER A 20 22.85 -11.60 -21.96
N LYS A 21 21.86 -12.20 -21.30
CA LYS A 21 20.89 -11.44 -20.53
C LYS A 21 21.75 -10.52 -19.66
N ARG A 22 21.74 -9.22 -19.94
CA ARG A 22 22.16 -8.22 -18.95
C ARG A 22 21.28 -8.53 -17.76
N GLY A 23 21.82 -9.23 -16.76
CA GLY A 23 21.18 -9.26 -15.47
C GLY A 23 21.17 -7.81 -15.02
N ASN A 24 19.98 -7.24 -14.80
CA ASN A 24 19.87 -5.92 -14.22
C ASN A 24 20.69 -5.96 -12.94
N SER A 25 21.82 -5.24 -12.93
CA SER A 25 22.67 -5.14 -11.75
C SER A 25 21.89 -4.35 -10.72
N PHE A 26 21.70 -4.93 -9.54
CA PHE A 26 21.10 -4.24 -8.41
C PHE A 26 21.75 -2.87 -8.21
N PHE A 27 20.96 -1.82 -8.04
CA PHE A 27 21.46 -0.45 -7.81
C PHE A 27 20.92 0.16 -6.52
N THR A 28 21.64 1.15 -6.01
CA THR A 28 21.20 2.03 -4.93
C THR A 28 21.25 3.48 -5.38
N ALA A 29 20.23 4.28 -5.06
CA ALA A 29 20.17 5.70 -5.42
C ALA A 29 19.35 6.52 -4.41
N ASP A 30 19.29 7.84 -4.58
CA ASP A 30 18.38 8.71 -3.82
C ASP A 30 17.07 8.88 -4.61
N LEU A 31 15.91 8.87 -3.94
CA LEU A 31 14.62 9.09 -4.59
C LEU A 31 14.54 10.47 -5.26
N THR A 32 15.24 11.47 -4.70
CA THR A 32 15.27 12.83 -5.23
C THR A 32 15.91 12.92 -6.62
N ASP A 33 16.81 11.98 -6.96
CA ASP A 33 17.42 11.89 -8.29
C ASP A 33 16.40 11.51 -9.39
N TYR A 34 15.24 10.97 -9.00
CA TYR A 34 14.16 10.56 -9.91
C TYR A 34 12.99 11.55 -9.96
N ILE A 35 13.05 12.66 -9.22
CA ILE A 35 12.01 13.68 -9.25
C ILE A 35 12.12 14.48 -10.55
N VAL A 36 11.05 14.48 -11.35
CA VAL A 36 11.03 15.13 -12.67
C VAL A 36 10.08 16.31 -12.76
N ASP A 37 9.16 16.46 -11.80
CA ASP A 37 8.11 17.50 -11.82
C ASP A 37 7.45 17.65 -10.45
N THR A 38 6.70 18.72 -10.23
CA THR A 38 5.90 18.97 -9.03
C THR A 38 4.49 19.40 -9.41
N LEU A 39 3.50 18.68 -8.90
CA LEU A 39 2.10 19.08 -8.96
C LEU A 39 1.75 19.88 -7.69
N TYR A 40 1.09 21.02 -7.88
CA TYR A 40 0.58 21.86 -6.81
C TYR A 40 -0.93 21.71 -6.76
N LEU A 41 -1.48 21.38 -5.60
CA LEU A 41 -2.93 21.31 -5.38
C LEU A 41 -3.36 22.39 -4.41
N GLU A 42 -4.36 23.17 -4.79
CA GLU A 42 -4.90 24.26 -3.97
C GLU A 42 -5.59 23.74 -2.70
N LYS A 43 -5.44 24.47 -1.60
CA LYS A 43 -6.22 24.26 -0.38
C LYS A 43 -7.31 25.34 -0.28
N ASP A 44 -8.46 24.95 0.24
CA ASP A 44 -9.44 25.92 0.73
C ASP A 44 -9.10 26.35 2.17
N THR A 45 -9.83 27.35 2.67
CA THR A 45 -9.64 27.89 4.02
C THR A 45 -10.03 26.94 5.15
N LEU A 46 -10.70 25.83 4.83
CA LEU A 46 -11.16 24.82 5.77
C LEU A 46 -10.23 23.59 5.81
N THR A 47 -9.24 23.54 4.93
CA THR A 47 -8.40 22.36 4.75
C THR A 47 -7.00 22.60 5.28
N ARG A 48 -6.67 21.93 6.38
CA ARG A 48 -5.32 21.98 6.94
C ARG A 48 -4.32 21.19 6.10
N SER A 49 -4.71 19.99 5.68
CA SER A 49 -3.90 19.07 4.89
C SER A 49 -4.78 18.34 3.89
N LEU A 50 -4.30 18.20 2.65
CA LEU A 50 -4.97 17.38 1.63
C LEU A 50 -4.67 15.88 1.86
N PRO A 51 -5.43 14.98 1.20
CA PRO A 51 -5.16 13.54 1.21
C PRO A 51 -3.73 13.23 0.75
N GLN A 52 -3.14 12.14 1.23
CA GLN A 52 -1.88 11.63 0.66
C GLN A 52 -2.12 10.83 -0.64
N GLU A 53 -3.33 10.30 -0.80
CA GLU A 53 -3.70 9.44 -1.92
C GLU A 53 -4.90 10.04 -2.66
N PHE A 54 -4.81 10.02 -3.97
CA PHE A 54 -5.87 10.45 -4.88
C PHE A 54 -6.14 9.36 -5.91
N SER A 55 -7.38 9.28 -6.38
CA SER A 55 -7.75 8.51 -7.56
C SER A 55 -7.80 9.42 -8.77
N PHE A 56 -7.10 9.05 -9.84
CA PHE A 56 -7.12 9.75 -11.13
C PHE A 56 -8.28 9.26 -11.99
N PHE A 57 -8.96 10.20 -12.65
CA PHE A 57 -10.04 9.90 -13.59
C PHE A 57 -9.92 10.68 -14.90
N ASP A 58 -10.26 10.03 -16.00
CA ASP A 58 -10.53 10.66 -17.31
C ASP A 58 -12.04 10.55 -17.59
N GLN A 59 -12.72 11.69 -17.64
CA GLN A 59 -14.13 11.76 -17.98
C GLN A 59 -14.35 12.77 -19.10
N ASN A 60 -14.74 12.28 -20.27
CA ASN A 60 -15.05 13.09 -21.45
C ASN A 60 -13.91 14.05 -21.85
N GLY A 61 -12.64 13.61 -21.70
CA GLY A 61 -11.47 14.42 -22.04
C GLY A 61 -11.12 15.49 -21.00
N LYS A 62 -11.73 15.44 -19.82
CA LYS A 62 -11.29 16.19 -18.63
C LYS A 62 -10.67 15.22 -17.64
N PHE A 63 -9.57 15.64 -17.03
CA PHE A 63 -8.84 14.84 -16.06
C PHE A 63 -9.03 15.41 -14.66
N PHE A 64 -9.28 14.52 -13.70
CA PHE A 64 -9.53 14.91 -12.32
C PHE A 64 -8.75 14.04 -11.33
N LEU A 65 -8.45 14.62 -10.18
CA LEU A 65 -8.01 13.89 -9.00
C LEU A 65 -9.10 13.98 -7.93
N LEU A 66 -9.53 12.83 -7.42
CA LEU A 66 -10.45 12.75 -6.28
C LEU A 66 -9.72 12.20 -5.06
N GLY A 67 -9.93 12.81 -3.91
CA GLY A 67 -9.36 12.31 -2.66
C GLY A 67 -10.26 12.65 -1.47
N VAL A 68 -10.22 11.81 -0.44
CA VAL A 68 -11.04 11.97 0.77
C VAL A 68 -10.15 12.25 1.98
N VAL A 69 -10.50 13.26 2.76
CA VAL A 69 -9.99 13.44 4.15
C VAL A 69 -11.16 13.51 5.09
N GLY A 70 -11.16 12.63 6.10
CA GLY A 70 -12.25 12.56 7.07
C GLY A 70 -13.57 12.22 6.39
N LYS A 71 -14.46 13.22 6.27
CA LYS A 71 -15.79 13.10 5.64
C LYS A 71 -15.98 14.12 4.54
N ARG A 72 -14.89 14.52 3.88
CA ARG A 72 -14.94 15.48 2.78
C ARG A 72 -14.19 14.92 1.57
N LEU A 73 -14.89 14.85 0.45
CA LEU A 73 -14.33 14.58 -0.87
C LEU A 73 -13.83 15.89 -1.46
N TYR A 74 -12.65 15.84 -2.06
CA TYR A 74 -12.06 16.93 -2.84
C TYR A 74 -11.96 16.50 -4.30
N GLN A 75 -12.31 17.40 -5.21
CA GLN A 75 -12.14 17.22 -6.64
C GLN A 75 -11.23 18.31 -7.19
N TYR A 76 -10.13 17.89 -7.81
CA TYR A 76 -9.17 18.77 -8.45
C TYR A 76 -9.15 18.56 -9.95
N SER A 77 -8.99 19.65 -10.70
CA SER A 77 -8.63 19.60 -12.10
C SER A 77 -7.17 19.14 -12.26
N TYR A 78 -6.91 18.26 -13.22
CA TYR A 78 -5.56 17.79 -13.53
C TYR A 78 -5.15 18.18 -14.96
N PRO A 79 -3.91 18.67 -15.18
CA PRO A 79 -2.81 18.87 -14.21
C PRO A 79 -2.79 20.26 -13.55
N SER A 80 -3.81 21.10 -13.76
CA SER A 80 -3.81 22.49 -13.26
C SER A 80 -3.77 22.61 -11.74
N GLY A 81 -4.35 21.65 -11.02
CA GLY A 81 -4.37 21.63 -9.56
C GLY A 81 -5.38 22.58 -8.91
N GLU A 82 -6.25 23.20 -9.71
CA GLU A 82 -7.35 24.04 -9.24
C GLU A 82 -8.41 23.16 -8.56
N LEU A 83 -8.85 23.58 -7.37
CA LEU A 83 -9.93 22.93 -6.62
C LEU A 83 -11.28 23.22 -7.30
N GLU A 84 -11.86 22.22 -7.95
CA GLU A 84 -13.15 22.38 -8.64
C GLU A 84 -14.34 22.27 -7.71
N GLY A 85 -14.21 21.54 -6.61
CA GLY A 85 -15.29 21.40 -5.65
C GLY A 85 -14.99 20.43 -4.53
N THR A 86 -15.90 20.44 -3.56
CA THR A 86 -15.88 19.53 -2.42
C THR A 86 -17.27 19.04 -2.08
N VAL A 87 -17.36 17.85 -1.52
CA VAL A 87 -18.61 17.28 -1.01
C VAL A 87 -18.39 16.78 0.41
N ASP A 88 -19.22 17.24 1.34
CA ASP A 88 -19.25 16.76 2.72
C ASP A 88 -20.22 15.58 2.84
N PHE A 89 -19.78 14.51 3.51
CA PHE A 89 -20.60 13.34 3.81
C PHE A 89 -21.21 13.46 5.20
N GLU A 90 -22.50 13.16 5.29
CA GLU A 90 -23.24 13.21 6.54
C GLU A 90 -22.74 12.13 7.53
N LYS A 91 -22.73 12.45 8.82
CA LYS A 91 -22.38 11.48 9.86
C LYS A 91 -23.55 10.55 10.17
N GLU A 92 -24.76 11.10 10.20
CA GLU A 92 -25.98 10.46 10.71
C GLU A 92 -27.13 10.64 9.70
N GLY A 93 -28.23 9.91 9.91
CA GLY A 93 -29.39 9.92 9.02
C GLY A 93 -29.32 8.89 7.89
N PRO A 94 -30.27 8.90 6.96
CA PRO A 94 -30.36 7.92 5.87
C PRO A 94 -29.09 7.83 5.02
N ASP A 95 -28.48 8.98 4.73
CA ASP A 95 -27.26 9.14 3.95
C ASP A 95 -25.99 9.21 4.83
N GLY A 96 -26.10 8.92 6.13
CA GLY A 96 -24.98 9.00 7.06
C GLY A 96 -23.93 7.91 6.82
N ILE A 97 -22.66 8.28 6.63
CA ILE A 97 -21.54 7.34 6.48
C ILE A 97 -20.94 6.88 7.81
N GLY A 98 -21.45 7.35 8.95
CA GLY A 98 -21.07 6.90 10.29
C GLY A 98 -20.10 7.83 11.02
N GLY A 99 -19.82 7.47 12.27
CA GLY A 99 -19.02 8.28 13.19
C GLY A 99 -17.52 8.21 12.90
N PHE A 100 -17.04 6.99 12.73
CA PHE A 100 -15.65 6.60 12.58
C PHE A 100 -15.44 5.91 11.22
N ILE A 101 -14.56 6.49 10.40
CA ILE A 101 -14.20 5.96 9.08
C ILE A 101 -12.80 5.37 9.18
N SER A 102 -12.70 4.07 8.94
CA SER A 102 -11.44 3.31 9.00
C SER A 102 -10.80 3.08 7.64
N GLY A 103 -11.45 3.60 6.59
CA GLY A 103 -10.92 3.61 5.23
C GLY A 103 -11.95 3.99 4.18
N SER A 104 -11.46 4.38 3.01
CA SER A 104 -12.28 4.64 1.83
C SER A 104 -11.62 4.14 0.55
N LEU A 105 -12.43 3.84 -0.46
CA LEU A 105 -12.01 3.53 -1.83
C LEU A 105 -12.88 4.33 -2.80
N ILE A 106 -12.24 5.12 -3.67
CA ILE A 106 -12.90 5.88 -4.73
C ILE A 106 -12.75 5.10 -6.04
N THR A 107 -13.87 4.72 -6.66
CA THR A 107 -13.94 4.08 -7.98
C THR A 107 -14.37 5.08 -9.05
N GLU A 108 -14.51 4.66 -10.31
CA GLU A 108 -14.93 5.55 -11.42
C GLU A 108 -16.29 6.22 -11.22
N ASP A 109 -17.18 5.61 -10.46
CA ASP A 109 -18.57 6.05 -10.33
C ASP A 109 -19.06 6.17 -8.88
N ARG A 110 -18.29 5.71 -7.89
CA ARG A 110 -18.75 5.51 -6.50
C ARG A 110 -17.64 5.65 -5.47
N ILE A 111 -18.03 5.65 -4.20
CA ILE A 111 -17.10 5.57 -3.07
C ILE A 111 -17.59 4.48 -2.11
N PHE A 112 -16.64 3.70 -1.60
CA PHE A 112 -16.86 2.75 -0.50
C PHE A 112 -16.18 3.27 0.77
N PHE A 113 -16.85 3.14 1.91
CA PHE A 113 -16.32 3.50 3.23
C PHE A 113 -16.42 2.33 4.21
N ILE A 114 -15.34 2.00 4.93
CA ILE A 114 -15.43 1.09 6.08
C ILE A 114 -15.84 1.91 7.31
N SER A 115 -17.08 1.73 7.76
CA SER A 115 -17.73 2.55 8.77
C SER A 115 -17.95 1.82 10.08
N ASP A 116 -17.55 2.46 11.19
CA ASP A 116 -17.80 2.07 12.58
C ASP A 116 -17.44 0.61 12.92
N GLN A 117 -16.54 -0.02 12.14
CA GLN A 117 -16.23 -1.46 12.20
C GLN A 117 -17.47 -2.36 12.10
N LYS A 118 -18.50 -1.91 11.37
CA LYS A 118 -19.78 -2.63 11.23
C LYS A 118 -20.15 -2.92 9.79
N SER A 119 -19.94 -1.96 8.90
CA SER A 119 -20.41 -2.07 7.52
C SER A 119 -19.53 -1.33 6.54
N ILE A 120 -19.63 -1.74 5.28
CA ILE A 120 -19.15 -1.02 4.12
C ILE A 120 -20.32 -0.17 3.61
N ILE A 121 -20.12 1.14 3.55
CA ILE A 121 -21.11 2.09 3.02
C ILE A 121 -20.74 2.41 1.59
N HIS A 122 -21.68 2.22 0.67
CA HIS A 122 -21.51 2.50 -0.75
C HIS A 122 -22.28 3.78 -1.10
N THR A 123 -21.60 4.80 -1.62
CA THR A 123 -22.17 6.12 -1.92
C THR A 123 -21.91 6.54 -3.37
N ASP A 124 -22.71 7.49 -3.86
CA ASP A 124 -22.29 8.31 -4.99
C ASP A 124 -21.32 9.43 -4.55
N PHE A 125 -20.87 10.24 -5.51
CA PHE A 125 -19.97 11.37 -5.26
C PHE A 125 -20.65 12.58 -4.61
N GLN A 126 -21.98 12.57 -4.49
CA GLN A 126 -22.78 13.63 -3.86
C GLN A 126 -23.12 13.30 -2.40
N GLY A 127 -22.64 12.16 -1.89
CA GLY A 127 -22.83 11.73 -0.51
C GLY A 127 -24.13 10.97 -0.26
N LYS A 128 -24.88 10.62 -1.31
CA LYS A 128 -26.07 9.79 -1.16
C LYS A 128 -25.65 8.34 -0.94
N VAL A 129 -26.19 7.71 0.09
CA VAL A 129 -25.96 6.29 0.36
C VAL A 129 -26.84 5.46 -0.58
N LEU A 130 -26.20 4.55 -1.30
CA LEU A 130 -26.84 3.62 -2.21
C LEU A 130 -27.11 2.30 -1.50
N ASP A 131 -26.08 1.76 -0.84
CA ASP A 131 -26.13 0.45 -0.18
C ASP A 131 -25.29 0.43 1.10
N ARG A 132 -25.59 -0.55 1.96
CA ARG A 132 -24.84 -0.84 3.18
C ARG A 132 -24.63 -2.33 3.30
N PHE A 133 -23.38 -2.76 3.27
CA PHE A 133 -23.02 -4.17 3.36
C PHE A 133 -22.44 -4.48 4.74
N PRO A 134 -22.94 -5.49 5.48
CA PRO A 134 -22.35 -5.86 6.75
C PRO A 134 -20.91 -6.35 6.55
N LEU A 135 -20.01 -6.00 7.47
CA LEU A 135 -18.66 -6.57 7.47
C LEU A 135 -18.69 -8.06 7.86
N PRO A 136 -17.72 -8.86 7.41
CA PRO A 136 -17.63 -10.27 7.79
C PRO A 136 -17.52 -10.45 9.31
N ASN A 137 -18.12 -11.51 9.83
CA ASN A 137 -17.94 -11.88 11.23
C ASN A 137 -16.59 -12.57 11.41
N VAL A 138 -15.86 -12.23 12.47
CA VAL A 138 -14.62 -12.91 12.87
C VAL A 138 -14.87 -13.76 14.11
N PRO A 139 -14.17 -14.91 14.27
CA PRO A 139 -14.33 -15.76 15.44
C PRO A 139 -13.83 -15.08 16.73
N GLU A 140 -14.32 -15.49 17.90
CA GLU A 140 -13.96 -14.87 19.19
C GLU A 140 -12.45 -14.92 19.50
N GLU A 141 -11.75 -15.96 19.03
CA GLU A 141 -10.30 -16.10 19.17
C GLU A 141 -9.49 -15.00 18.45
N ARG A 142 -10.09 -14.33 17.46
CA ARG A 142 -9.54 -13.14 16.81
C ARG A 142 -9.55 -11.92 17.74
N LEU A 143 -10.24 -12.01 18.88
CA LEU A 143 -10.45 -11.00 19.93
C LEU A 143 -11.28 -9.79 19.48
N ALA A 144 -10.91 -9.15 18.37
CA ALA A 144 -11.65 -8.06 17.75
C ALA A 144 -11.28 -7.91 16.28
N ALA A 145 -12.28 -7.85 15.39
CA ALA A 145 -12.06 -7.43 14.01
C ALA A 145 -11.54 -5.99 13.97
N ASN A 146 -10.67 -5.70 13.02
CA ASN A 146 -10.23 -4.36 12.71
C ASN A 146 -10.00 -4.27 11.20
N PHE A 147 -11.11 -4.12 10.49
CA PHE A 147 -11.12 -3.87 9.07
C PHE A 147 -10.66 -2.44 8.82
N SER A 148 -9.54 -2.26 8.12
CA SER A 148 -8.98 -0.93 7.93
C SER A 148 -8.15 -0.83 6.68
N VAL A 149 -8.16 0.34 6.06
CA VAL A 149 -7.28 0.65 4.93
C VAL A 149 -6.04 1.46 5.31
N VAL A 150 -5.85 1.69 6.60
CA VAL A 150 -4.69 2.44 7.12
C VAL A 150 -3.42 1.60 7.03
N ASN A 151 -2.27 2.28 7.16
CA ASN A 151 -0.93 1.64 7.12
C ASN A 151 -0.72 0.80 5.85
N GLY A 152 -1.27 1.26 4.73
CA GLY A 152 -1.09 0.68 3.40
C GLY A 152 -1.89 -0.58 3.10
N ASN A 153 -2.94 -0.88 3.87
CA ASN A 153 -3.88 -1.98 3.62
C ASN A 153 -4.99 -1.58 2.63
N ARG A 154 -4.64 -1.21 1.41
CA ARG A 154 -5.59 -0.59 0.48
C ARG A 154 -6.76 -1.51 0.15
N MET A 155 -7.99 -0.98 0.24
CA MET A 155 -9.17 -1.65 -0.32
C MET A 155 -9.08 -1.61 -1.86
N SER A 156 -9.53 -2.67 -2.51
CA SER A 156 -9.60 -2.76 -3.98
C SER A 156 -11.00 -3.19 -4.41
N TYR A 157 -11.37 -2.87 -5.65
CA TYR A 157 -12.65 -3.23 -6.25
C TYR A 157 -12.44 -3.87 -7.62
N ASP A 158 -12.81 -5.15 -7.73
CA ASP A 158 -12.92 -5.85 -9.01
C ASP A 158 -14.30 -5.55 -9.58
N ARG A 159 -14.34 -4.69 -10.61
CA ARG A 159 -15.59 -4.25 -11.24
C ARG A 159 -16.30 -5.37 -11.99
N GLU A 160 -15.55 -6.27 -12.63
CA GLU A 160 -16.12 -7.35 -13.44
C GLU A 160 -16.84 -8.37 -12.55
N LYS A 161 -16.25 -8.67 -11.39
CA LYS A 161 -16.84 -9.58 -10.40
C LYS A 161 -17.72 -8.87 -9.36
N LYS A 162 -17.78 -7.54 -9.37
CA LYS A 162 -18.40 -6.69 -8.34
C LYS A 162 -17.97 -7.09 -6.93
N GLN A 163 -16.67 -7.27 -6.75
CA GLN A 163 -16.10 -7.80 -5.52
C GLN A 163 -15.18 -6.75 -4.87
N LEU A 164 -15.35 -6.53 -3.57
CA LEU A 164 -14.42 -5.76 -2.76
C LEU A 164 -13.36 -6.67 -2.15
N ILE A 165 -12.14 -6.16 -2.06
CA ILE A 165 -11.03 -6.80 -1.36
C ILE A 165 -10.54 -5.84 -0.29
N PHE A 166 -10.48 -6.31 0.96
CA PHE A 166 -10.02 -5.52 2.10
C PHE A 166 -9.42 -6.42 3.18
N SER A 167 -8.76 -5.81 4.15
CA SER A 167 -7.98 -6.49 5.17
C SER A 167 -8.60 -6.34 6.55
N ASP A 168 -8.66 -7.43 7.30
CA ASP A 168 -8.72 -7.44 8.75
C ASP A 168 -7.28 -7.41 9.29
N VAL A 169 -6.90 -6.36 9.99
CA VAL A 169 -5.52 -6.16 10.47
C VAL A 169 -5.55 -6.11 11.99
N PRO A 170 -4.76 -6.89 12.72
CA PRO A 170 -4.78 -6.80 14.18
C PRO A 170 -4.34 -5.40 14.60
N PHE A 171 -5.12 -4.75 15.47
CA PHE A 171 -4.69 -3.47 16.07
C PHE A 171 -3.37 -3.65 16.83
N VAL A 172 -3.28 -4.77 17.53
CA VAL A 172 -2.07 -5.27 18.21
C VAL A 172 -2.09 -6.79 18.09
N LEU A 173 -0.98 -7.39 17.66
CA LEU A 173 -0.88 -8.83 17.56
C LEU A 173 -0.81 -9.47 18.95
N LYS A 174 -1.69 -10.42 19.23
CA LYS A 174 -1.73 -11.22 20.47
C LYS A 174 -1.45 -12.69 20.19
N GLU A 175 -1.10 -13.45 21.22
CA GLU A 175 -0.84 -14.88 21.09
C GLU A 175 -1.96 -15.67 20.40
N PRO A 176 -3.27 -15.49 20.74
CA PRO A 176 -4.35 -16.21 20.04
C PRO A 176 -4.42 -15.90 18.54
N ASN A 177 -3.95 -14.72 18.11
CA ASN A 177 -3.97 -14.34 16.71
C ASN A 177 -3.02 -15.17 15.85
N MET A 178 -2.00 -15.81 16.42
CA MET A 178 -1.07 -16.65 15.65
C MET A 178 -1.74 -17.89 15.01
N ALA A 179 -2.88 -18.32 15.55
CA ALA A 179 -3.65 -19.44 15.00
C ALA A 179 -4.71 -18.99 13.98
N TYR A 180 -4.98 -17.68 13.87
CA TYR A 180 -5.94 -17.13 12.93
C TYR A 180 -5.30 -16.92 11.56
N GLU A 181 -6.02 -17.28 10.49
CA GLU A 181 -5.50 -17.22 9.12
C GLU A 181 -6.31 -16.30 8.20
N ASP A 182 -7.56 -15.99 8.51
CA ASP A 182 -8.51 -15.32 7.61
C ASP A 182 -8.35 -13.78 7.61
N TRP A 183 -7.17 -13.31 7.22
CA TRP A 183 -6.79 -11.91 7.34
C TRP A 183 -7.28 -11.01 6.21
N ILE A 184 -7.41 -11.51 5.00
CA ILE A 184 -7.89 -10.75 3.84
C ILE A 184 -9.26 -11.29 3.43
N TRP A 185 -10.15 -10.41 2.99
CA TRP A 185 -11.53 -10.77 2.66
C TRP A 185 -11.88 -10.32 1.25
N LYS A 186 -12.52 -11.22 0.51
CA LYS A 186 -13.23 -10.97 -0.75
C LYS A 186 -14.71 -10.90 -0.45
N TYR A 187 -15.36 -9.79 -0.80
CA TYR A 187 -16.77 -9.58 -0.54
C TYR A 187 -17.52 -9.36 -1.86
N ASP A 188 -18.35 -10.32 -2.22
CA ASP A 188 -19.25 -10.27 -3.37
C ASP A 188 -20.43 -9.36 -3.03
N LEU A 189 -20.55 -8.22 -3.73
CA LEU A 189 -21.61 -7.24 -3.50
C LEU A 189 -22.97 -7.66 -4.06
N GLU A 190 -23.04 -8.64 -4.97
CA GLU A 190 -24.31 -9.14 -5.52
C GLU A 190 -24.92 -10.22 -4.64
N ASN A 191 -24.09 -11.14 -4.14
CA ASN A 191 -24.53 -12.28 -3.34
C ASN A 191 -24.41 -12.03 -1.82
N GLU A 192 -23.78 -10.92 -1.42
CA GLU A 192 -23.47 -10.57 -0.02
C GLU A 192 -22.66 -11.68 0.68
N LEU A 193 -21.76 -12.33 -0.06
CA LEU A 193 -20.92 -13.42 0.42
C LEU A 193 -19.48 -12.95 0.63
N ALA A 194 -18.95 -13.25 1.81
CA ALA A 194 -17.58 -12.97 2.18
C ALA A 194 -16.75 -14.25 2.20
N GLU A 195 -15.65 -14.28 1.45
CA GLU A 195 -14.71 -15.38 1.39
C GLU A 195 -13.32 -14.92 1.87
N PRO A 196 -12.69 -15.63 2.82
CA PRO A 196 -11.38 -15.25 3.28
C PRO A 196 -10.28 -15.69 2.31
N ILE A 197 -9.17 -14.96 2.34
CA ILE A 197 -7.89 -15.35 1.75
C ILE A 197 -6.92 -15.53 2.90
N SER A 198 -6.57 -16.78 3.15
CA SER A 198 -5.94 -17.16 4.40
C SER A 198 -4.41 -17.20 4.27
N PHE A 199 -3.72 -16.75 5.32
CA PHE A 199 -2.28 -16.97 5.52
C PHE A 199 -1.92 -16.96 7.00
N SER A 200 -0.85 -17.66 7.38
CA SER A 200 -0.38 -17.67 8.77
C SER A 200 0.74 -16.65 8.97
N TYR A 201 0.81 -16.08 10.17
CA TYR A 201 1.95 -15.24 10.57
C TYR A 201 3.23 -16.08 10.70
N PRO A 202 4.41 -15.54 10.33
CA PRO A 202 5.69 -16.19 10.59
C PRO A 202 5.96 -16.37 12.10
N ASP A 203 6.57 -17.48 12.51
CA ASP A 203 6.79 -17.80 13.93
C ASP A 203 7.60 -16.75 14.70
N ILE A 204 8.46 -15.97 14.03
CA ILE A 204 9.25 -14.88 14.64
C ILE A 204 8.36 -13.82 15.32
N TYR A 205 7.10 -13.71 14.91
CA TYR A 205 6.16 -12.75 15.47
C TYR A 205 5.74 -13.04 16.91
N ARG A 206 6.04 -14.24 17.43
CA ARG A 206 5.85 -14.55 18.85
C ARG A 206 6.64 -13.63 19.78
N GLU A 207 7.75 -13.07 19.30
CA GLU A 207 8.58 -12.12 20.05
C GLU A 207 7.98 -10.69 20.07
N HIS A 208 7.07 -10.40 19.14
CA HIS A 208 6.52 -9.08 18.87
C HIS A 208 5.04 -8.91 19.26
N PHE A 209 4.49 -9.82 20.07
CA PHE A 209 3.16 -9.62 20.65
C PHE A 209 3.09 -8.32 21.43
N ASP A 210 1.92 -7.69 21.48
CA ASP A 210 1.70 -6.42 22.19
C ASP A 210 2.42 -5.20 21.59
N ASP A 211 3.10 -5.36 20.46
CA ASP A 211 3.74 -4.24 19.75
C ASP A 211 2.74 -3.55 18.79
N PRO A 212 2.57 -2.22 18.88
CA PRO A 212 1.62 -1.48 18.05
C PRO A 212 2.06 -1.30 16.59
N GLU A 213 3.32 -1.57 16.24
CA GLU A 213 3.85 -1.30 14.90
C GLU A 213 4.54 -2.50 14.25
N LEU A 214 5.14 -3.39 15.03
CA LEU A 214 5.85 -4.57 14.52
C LEU A 214 4.95 -5.78 14.33
N GLY A 215 3.76 -5.80 14.94
CA GLY A 215 2.79 -6.89 14.84
C GLY A 215 1.78 -6.77 13.70
N MET A 216 1.71 -5.63 13.02
CA MET A 216 0.71 -5.36 11.97
C MET A 216 1.26 -5.68 10.58
N TYR A 217 0.56 -6.49 9.78
CA TYR A 217 0.89 -6.65 8.37
C TYR A 217 0.33 -5.49 7.53
N SER A 218 0.82 -5.38 6.29
CA SER A 218 0.22 -4.55 5.24
C SER A 218 -0.07 -5.38 4.00
N HIS A 219 -1.17 -5.07 3.30
CA HIS A 219 -1.63 -5.80 2.12
C HIS A 219 -1.83 -4.88 0.91
N THR A 220 -1.38 -5.38 -0.24
CA THR A 220 -1.61 -4.75 -1.54
C THR A 220 -2.16 -5.79 -2.51
N PHE A 221 -3.18 -5.42 -3.28
CA PHE A 221 -3.73 -6.26 -4.33
C PHE A 221 -3.34 -5.70 -5.71
N LEU A 222 -2.82 -6.59 -6.56
CA LEU A 222 -2.52 -6.29 -7.97
C LEU A 222 -3.62 -6.91 -8.83
N ASP A 223 -4.58 -6.08 -9.25
CA ASP A 223 -5.79 -6.53 -9.93
C ASP A 223 -5.51 -7.27 -11.24
N ALA A 224 -4.67 -6.69 -12.11
CA ALA A 224 -4.34 -7.26 -13.41
C ALA A 224 -3.76 -8.69 -13.37
N GLU A 225 -3.11 -9.05 -12.26
CA GLU A 225 -2.47 -10.36 -12.07
C GLU A 225 -3.23 -11.23 -11.05
N ASN A 226 -4.26 -10.68 -10.37
CA ASN A 226 -4.93 -11.28 -9.22
C ASN A 226 -3.93 -11.79 -8.17
N ILE A 227 -2.99 -10.91 -7.78
CA ILE A 227 -1.93 -11.22 -6.81
C ILE A 227 -2.14 -10.40 -5.54
N HIS A 228 -2.03 -11.06 -4.40
CA HIS A 228 -1.95 -10.41 -3.08
C HIS A 228 -0.51 -10.40 -2.60
N LEU A 229 -0.04 -9.22 -2.20
CA LEU A 229 1.25 -9.01 -1.57
C LEU A 229 1.03 -8.68 -0.10
N VAL A 230 1.66 -9.44 0.78
CA VAL A 230 1.61 -9.22 2.22
C VAL A 230 3.02 -8.90 2.71
N SER A 231 3.17 -7.75 3.35
CA SER A 231 4.42 -7.29 3.91
C SER A 231 4.35 -7.27 5.43
N PHE A 232 5.30 -7.97 6.02
CA PHE A 232 5.47 -8.15 7.45
C PHE A 232 6.60 -7.24 7.95
N PRO A 233 6.36 -6.40 8.99
CA PRO A 233 7.35 -5.46 9.52
C PRO A 233 8.74 -5.98 9.85
N VAL A 234 8.85 -7.23 10.33
CA VAL A 234 10.10 -7.82 10.82
C VAL A 234 10.60 -8.95 9.93
N THR A 235 10.08 -9.06 8.69
CA THR A 235 10.46 -10.10 7.74
C THR A 235 11.10 -9.50 6.49
N ASP A 236 12.33 -9.93 6.20
CA ASP A 236 13.10 -9.59 4.99
C ASP A 236 12.46 -10.06 3.67
N SER A 237 11.34 -10.78 3.74
CA SER A 237 10.63 -11.34 2.60
C SER A 237 9.22 -10.78 2.50
N LEU A 238 8.72 -10.67 1.27
CA LEU A 238 7.31 -10.45 0.98
C LEU A 238 6.61 -11.79 0.76
N LEU A 239 5.39 -11.90 1.24
CA LEU A 239 4.51 -13.03 0.97
C LEU A 239 3.66 -12.72 -0.27
N VAL A 240 3.67 -13.62 -1.25
CA VAL A 240 2.92 -13.53 -2.50
C VAL A 240 1.87 -14.65 -2.55
N LEU A 241 0.61 -14.28 -2.72
CA LEU A 241 -0.52 -15.20 -2.88
C LEU A 241 -1.15 -14.99 -4.26
N ASP A 242 -1.10 -15.99 -5.13
CA ASP A 242 -1.63 -15.94 -6.51
C ASP A 242 -2.91 -16.79 -6.70
N GLY A 243 -3.50 -17.25 -5.59
CA GLY A 243 -4.67 -18.13 -5.56
C GLY A 243 -4.38 -19.60 -5.88
N LYS A 244 -3.18 -19.92 -6.42
CA LYS A 244 -2.74 -21.30 -6.71
C LYS A 244 -1.60 -21.74 -5.81
N SER A 245 -0.78 -20.79 -5.37
CA SER A 245 0.42 -21.02 -4.60
C SER A 245 0.71 -19.85 -3.67
N THR A 246 1.47 -20.17 -2.62
CA THR A 246 2.01 -19.23 -1.66
C THR A 246 3.52 -19.22 -1.80
N LYS A 247 4.12 -18.05 -2.00
CA LYS A 247 5.57 -17.90 -2.21
C LYS A 247 6.12 -16.78 -1.34
N TRP A 248 7.32 -16.99 -0.82
CA TRP A 248 8.09 -15.95 -0.14
C TRP A 248 9.17 -15.46 -1.09
N ILE A 249 9.21 -14.16 -1.34
CA ILE A 249 10.21 -13.51 -2.20
C ILE A 249 11.15 -12.69 -1.33
N GLU A 250 12.45 -12.77 -1.59
CA GLU A 250 13.44 -11.93 -0.92
C GLU A 250 13.18 -10.46 -1.26
N SER A 251 13.13 -9.61 -0.23
CA SER A 251 12.77 -8.21 -0.37
C SER A 251 13.37 -7.40 0.78
N LYS A 252 14.67 -7.61 0.99
CA LYS A 252 15.41 -7.07 2.12
C LYS A 252 16.09 -5.76 1.77
N SER A 253 16.21 -4.86 2.74
CA SER A 253 17.03 -3.66 2.59
C SER A 253 18.50 -4.04 2.47
N THR A 254 19.27 -3.22 1.74
CA THR A 254 20.73 -3.31 1.70
C THR A 254 21.38 -2.85 3.00
N LEU A 255 20.66 -2.09 3.82
CA LEU A 255 21.11 -1.65 5.13
C LEU A 255 20.63 -2.62 6.22
N PRO A 256 21.44 -2.82 7.28
CA PRO A 256 21.01 -3.62 8.42
C PRO A 256 19.82 -2.95 9.11
N LEU A 257 18.83 -3.74 9.48
CA LEU A 257 17.63 -3.29 10.18
C LEU A 257 17.66 -3.71 11.65
N LEU A 258 17.21 -2.83 12.52
CA LEU A 258 17.06 -3.07 13.96
C LEU A 258 15.58 -3.15 14.32
N PHE A 259 15.09 -4.33 14.67
CA PHE A 259 13.70 -4.52 15.11
C PHE A 259 13.62 -4.45 16.63
N GLN A 260 13.28 -3.28 17.15
CA GLN A 260 13.16 -3.07 18.59
C GLN A 260 11.70 -2.93 18.99
N LYS A 261 11.26 -3.84 19.84
CA LYS A 261 9.93 -3.79 20.43
C LYS A 261 9.71 -2.49 21.20
N GLY A 262 8.55 -1.89 21.01
CA GLY A 262 8.05 -0.81 21.83
C GLY A 262 7.78 -1.23 23.28
N LYS A 263 7.31 -0.27 24.08
CA LYS A 263 6.93 -0.47 25.48
C LYS A 263 5.42 -0.29 25.63
N THR A 264 4.85 -0.94 26.62
CA THR A 264 3.50 -0.64 27.10
C THR A 264 3.59 -0.04 28.50
N LYS A 265 2.73 0.94 28.77
CA LYS A 265 2.64 1.59 30.07
C LYS A 265 1.19 1.69 30.48
N GLN A 266 0.87 1.24 31.69
CA GLN A 266 -0.44 1.47 32.27
C GLN A 266 -0.53 2.94 32.74
N GLU A 267 -1.52 3.68 32.25
CA GLU A 267 -1.86 5.03 32.71
C GLU A 267 -3.32 5.07 33.14
N GLY A 268 -3.55 4.93 34.45
CA GLY A 268 -4.89 4.78 35.01
C GLY A 268 -5.54 3.49 34.49
N ASP A 269 -6.71 3.62 33.86
CA ASP A 269 -7.47 2.51 33.29
C ASP A 269 -7.06 2.17 31.84
N TYR A 270 -6.12 2.91 31.25
CA TYR A 270 -5.70 2.73 29.85
C TYR A 270 -4.28 2.13 29.74
N VAL A 271 -4.09 1.29 28.73
CA VAL A 271 -2.74 0.87 28.29
C VAL A 271 -2.29 1.80 27.18
N VAL A 272 -1.18 2.49 27.41
CA VAL A 272 -0.50 3.31 26.41
C VAL A 272 0.56 2.46 25.72
N PHE A 273 0.49 2.40 24.39
CA PHE A 273 1.52 1.78 23.57
C PHE A 273 2.53 2.86 23.16
N LEU A 274 3.81 2.62 23.45
CA LEU A 274 4.93 3.52 23.19
C LEU A 274 5.86 2.83 22.19
N PRO A 275 5.71 3.08 20.88
CA PRO A 275 6.58 2.46 19.89
C PRO A 275 8.04 2.86 20.08
N SER A 276 8.98 2.00 19.65
CA SER A 276 10.38 2.41 19.59
C SER A 276 10.61 3.27 18.35
N MET A 277 11.10 4.49 18.56
CA MET A 277 11.51 5.40 17.48
C MET A 277 12.71 4.85 16.71
N GLU A 278 13.62 4.17 17.40
CA GLU A 278 14.84 3.58 16.82
C GLU A 278 14.56 2.30 16.02
N SER A 279 13.35 1.74 16.09
CA SER A 279 13.04 0.51 15.37
C SER A 279 12.88 0.76 13.87
N SER A 280 13.66 0.01 13.09
CA SER A 280 13.38 -0.25 11.69
C SER A 280 12.10 -1.06 11.52
N ARG A 281 11.50 -1.00 10.33
CA ARG A 281 10.40 -1.87 9.91
C ARG A 281 10.15 -1.82 8.40
N TYR A 282 9.85 -2.96 7.82
CA TYR A 282 9.17 -3.00 6.54
C TYR A 282 7.72 -2.52 6.70
N LYS A 283 7.17 -1.88 5.67
CA LYS A 283 5.79 -1.39 5.66
C LYS A 283 5.11 -1.89 4.39
N TRP A 284 4.27 -1.09 3.78
CA TRP A 284 3.45 -1.46 2.63
C TRP A 284 4.22 -1.53 1.32
N VAL A 285 3.56 -2.11 0.32
CA VAL A 285 4.02 -2.14 -1.07
C VAL A 285 3.15 -1.20 -1.88
N ILE A 286 3.77 -0.43 -2.77
CA ILE A 286 3.08 0.43 -3.72
C ILE A 286 3.30 -0.15 -5.11
N PHE A 287 2.24 -0.19 -5.91
CA PHE A 287 2.37 -0.44 -7.34
C PHE A 287 2.51 0.89 -8.09
N GLU A 288 3.60 1.04 -8.83
CA GLU A 288 3.86 2.14 -9.75
C GLU A 288 3.53 1.66 -11.17
N PRO A 289 2.35 2.03 -11.72
CA PRO A 289 1.85 1.42 -12.94
C PRO A 289 2.63 1.81 -14.20
N MET A 290 3.30 2.97 -14.22
CA MET A 290 3.96 3.47 -15.44
C MET A 290 5.27 2.73 -15.72
N SER A 291 6.09 2.56 -14.70
CA SER A 291 7.34 1.80 -14.73
C SER A 291 7.11 0.31 -14.45
N LYS A 292 5.88 -0.07 -14.07
CA LYS A 292 5.48 -1.43 -13.68
C LYS A 292 6.35 -1.99 -12.56
N LEU A 293 6.52 -1.19 -11.52
CA LEU A 293 7.37 -1.52 -10.39
C LEU A 293 6.54 -1.70 -9.12
N LEU A 294 7.04 -2.57 -8.24
CA LEU A 294 6.58 -2.68 -6.87
C LEU A 294 7.61 -2.01 -5.96
N LEU A 295 7.15 -1.07 -5.15
CA LEU A 295 7.97 -0.29 -4.22
C LEU A 295 7.62 -0.72 -2.80
N ARG A 296 8.46 -1.54 -2.17
CA ARG A 296 8.28 -1.90 -0.75
C ARG A 296 8.90 -0.82 0.12
N TYR A 297 8.07 -0.13 0.89
CA TYR A 297 8.53 0.88 1.83
C TYR A 297 9.23 0.24 3.04
N VAL A 298 10.38 0.81 3.40
CA VAL A 298 11.14 0.49 4.62
C VAL A 298 11.38 1.78 5.40
N ASN A 299 10.98 1.82 6.67
CA ASN A 299 11.53 2.80 7.61
C ASN A 299 12.79 2.15 8.20
N ILE A 300 13.95 2.72 7.91
CA ILE A 300 15.24 2.16 8.32
C ILE A 300 15.60 2.69 9.70
N GLU A 301 15.51 3.99 9.89
CA GLU A 301 15.96 4.64 11.13
C GLU A 301 15.18 5.92 11.40
N THR A 302 14.85 6.15 12.66
CA THR A 302 14.40 7.47 13.15
C THR A 302 15.13 7.78 14.46
N GLU A 303 16.06 8.71 14.41
CA GLU A 303 16.88 9.13 15.56
C GLU A 303 16.49 10.56 15.98
N VAL A 304 16.31 10.78 17.28
CA VAL A 304 16.18 12.14 17.84
C VAL A 304 17.57 12.63 18.22
N LEU A 305 18.08 13.61 17.48
CA LEU A 305 19.38 14.23 17.71
C LEU A 305 19.38 15.03 19.01
N GLU A 306 20.54 15.20 19.65
CA GLU A 306 20.71 15.91 20.93
C GLU A 306 20.18 17.37 20.92
N GLY A 307 20.02 17.97 19.73
CA GLY A 307 19.42 19.29 19.53
C GLY A 307 17.90 19.32 19.31
N GLY A 308 17.22 18.18 19.44
CA GLY A 308 15.78 18.03 19.18
C GLY A 308 15.40 17.88 17.70
N GLY A 309 16.37 17.85 16.80
CA GLY A 309 16.16 17.48 15.39
C GLY A 309 15.86 15.99 15.26
N ILE A 310 15.19 15.60 14.17
CA ILE A 310 14.95 14.19 13.85
C ILE A 310 15.77 13.85 12.61
N HIS A 311 16.64 12.85 12.72
CA HIS A 311 17.23 12.19 11.56
C HIS A 311 16.29 11.04 11.16
N ASN A 312 15.84 11.03 9.91
CA ASN A 312 15.08 9.91 9.37
C ASN A 312 15.76 9.37 8.12
N LYS A 313 15.79 8.03 8.05
CA LYS A 313 16.20 7.31 6.85
C LYS A 313 15.15 6.29 6.48
N SER A 314 14.72 6.34 5.25
CA SER A 314 13.73 5.45 4.65
C SER A 314 14.18 5.01 3.28
N SER A 315 13.57 3.94 2.77
CA SER A 315 13.81 3.49 1.40
C SER A 315 12.58 2.86 0.77
N PHE A 316 12.59 2.79 -0.56
CA PHE A 316 11.78 1.86 -1.32
C PHE A 316 12.68 0.79 -1.92
N ILE A 317 12.38 -0.47 -1.67
CA ILE A 317 12.99 -1.60 -2.38
C ILE A 317 12.16 -1.83 -3.64
N LEU A 318 12.82 -1.81 -4.79
CA LEU A 318 12.21 -1.91 -6.11
C LEU A 318 12.19 -3.36 -6.57
N HIS A 319 11.03 -3.82 -7.01
CA HIS A 319 10.86 -5.11 -7.68
C HIS A 319 10.19 -4.91 -9.04
N ASP A 320 10.57 -5.77 -9.99
CA ASP A 320 9.78 -5.95 -11.21
C ASP A 320 8.51 -6.78 -10.95
N LEU A 321 7.64 -6.90 -11.95
CA LEU A 321 6.41 -7.70 -11.84
C LEU A 321 6.63 -9.22 -11.74
N ASN A 322 7.86 -9.71 -11.98
CA ASN A 322 8.23 -11.10 -11.73
C ASN A 322 8.84 -11.30 -10.34
N PHE A 323 8.78 -10.27 -9.48
CA PHE A 323 9.34 -10.25 -8.14
C PHE A 323 10.87 -10.34 -8.10
N GLY A 324 11.54 -9.96 -9.20
CA GLY A 324 12.98 -9.74 -9.20
C GLY A 324 13.30 -8.41 -8.52
N THR A 325 14.14 -8.42 -7.49
CA THR A 325 14.65 -7.19 -6.86
C THR A 325 15.66 -6.52 -7.77
N ILE A 326 15.41 -5.26 -8.13
CA ILE A 326 16.22 -4.51 -9.11
C ILE A 326 17.02 -3.36 -8.49
N GLY A 327 16.60 -2.85 -7.32
CA GLY A 327 17.34 -1.79 -6.64
C GLY A 327 16.67 -1.33 -5.34
N GLU A 328 17.27 -0.32 -4.71
CA GLU A 328 16.73 0.35 -3.53
C GLU A 328 16.98 1.86 -3.62
N VAL A 329 15.94 2.67 -3.44
CA VAL A 329 16.03 4.14 -3.46
C VAL A 329 15.77 4.69 -2.07
N PHE A 330 16.68 5.53 -1.57
CA PHE A 330 16.64 6.10 -0.23
C PHE A 330 16.00 7.49 -0.23
N PHE A 331 15.34 7.84 0.87
CA PHE A 331 14.74 9.17 1.07
C PHE A 331 14.54 9.47 2.56
N ASP A 332 14.23 10.73 2.85
CA ASP A 332 13.82 11.19 4.18
C ASP A 332 12.28 11.23 4.26
N ASN A 333 11.68 10.39 5.12
CA ASN A 333 10.22 10.33 5.26
C ASN A 333 9.62 11.51 6.05
N GLN A 334 10.44 12.43 6.57
CA GLN A 334 10.01 13.73 7.09
C GLN A 334 9.87 14.77 5.99
N GLN A 335 10.42 14.52 4.80
CA GLN A 335 10.34 15.41 3.65
C GLN A 335 9.38 14.88 2.59
N ILE A 336 9.40 13.57 2.32
CA ILE A 336 8.57 12.92 1.31
C ILE A 336 7.68 11.87 1.99
N ALA A 337 6.37 11.95 1.80
CA ALA A 337 5.45 10.96 2.30
C ALA A 337 5.70 9.60 1.63
N PRO A 338 5.70 8.49 2.39
CA PRO A 338 5.90 7.14 1.84
C PRO A 338 4.65 6.57 1.14
N THR A 339 3.70 7.41 0.76
CA THR A 339 2.44 7.10 0.10
C THR A 339 2.17 8.15 -0.97
N GLY A 340 1.31 7.79 -1.92
CA GLY A 340 1.04 8.63 -3.06
C GLY A 340 0.04 8.02 -4.01
N PHE A 341 -0.04 8.60 -5.20
CA PHE A 341 -0.99 8.21 -6.23
C PHE A 341 -0.38 8.18 -7.61
N ALA A 342 -1.00 7.39 -8.48
CA ALA A 342 -0.60 7.27 -9.87
C ALA A 342 -1.49 8.12 -10.78
N THR A 343 -0.89 8.62 -11.85
CA THR A 343 -1.56 9.20 -13.01
C THR A 343 -0.93 8.61 -14.28
N PRO A 344 -1.50 8.84 -15.48
CA PRO A 344 -0.86 8.45 -16.73
C PRO A 344 0.51 9.09 -16.97
N ASN A 345 0.88 10.15 -16.24
CA ASN A 345 2.17 10.82 -16.39
C ASN A 345 3.24 10.29 -15.42
N GLY A 346 2.88 9.50 -14.40
CA GLY A 346 3.78 9.00 -13.38
C GLY A 346 3.15 8.92 -11.99
N PHE A 347 3.97 8.54 -11.02
CA PHE A 347 3.57 8.41 -9.61
C PHE A 347 4.03 9.63 -8.81
N TYR A 348 3.13 10.10 -7.94
CA TYR A 348 3.28 11.34 -7.19
C TYR A 348 3.36 11.04 -5.70
N PHE A 349 4.42 11.50 -5.05
CA PHE A 349 4.56 11.46 -3.60
C PHE A 349 4.32 12.85 -3.01
N LYS A 350 3.60 12.92 -1.89
CA LYS A 350 3.36 14.19 -1.20
C LYS A 350 4.64 14.71 -0.54
N LEU A 351 4.93 16.00 -0.65
CA LEU A 351 5.93 16.68 0.18
C LEU A 351 5.31 17.07 1.52
N LEU A 352 6.01 16.79 2.62
CA LEU A 352 5.52 17.00 3.97
C LEU A 352 5.85 18.38 4.54
N ASN A 353 6.75 19.12 3.88
CA ASN A 353 7.12 20.50 4.23
C ASN A 353 6.74 21.43 3.07
N PRO A 354 5.45 21.77 2.91
CA PRO A 354 5.01 22.59 1.79
C PRO A 354 5.59 24.00 1.88
N GLY A 355 5.92 24.60 0.72
CA GLY A 355 6.43 25.96 0.66
C GLY A 355 5.38 27.06 0.93
N SER A 356 4.10 26.70 1.06
CA SER A 356 2.97 27.63 1.21
C SER A 356 1.83 27.02 2.04
N ASP A 357 1.06 27.89 2.69
CA ASP A 357 -0.17 27.53 3.39
C ASP A 357 -1.37 27.36 2.43
N ASP A 358 -1.28 27.83 1.18
CA ASP A 358 -2.39 27.84 0.23
C ASP A 358 -2.37 26.63 -0.73
N VAL A 359 -1.24 25.93 -0.83
CA VAL A 359 -1.07 24.78 -1.73
C VAL A 359 -0.36 23.64 -1.02
N GLU A 360 -0.56 22.42 -1.49
CA GLU A 360 0.32 21.29 -1.19
C GLU A 360 1.01 20.79 -2.44
N GLU A 361 2.21 20.25 -2.23
CA GLU A 361 3.15 19.88 -3.29
C GLU A 361 3.26 18.36 -3.37
N TYR A 362 3.24 17.84 -4.60
CA TYR A 362 3.36 16.42 -4.90
C TYR A 362 4.42 16.23 -5.98
N VAL A 363 5.52 15.57 -5.64
CA VAL A 363 6.63 15.34 -6.57
C VAL A 363 6.37 14.12 -7.43
N ARG A 364 6.45 14.30 -8.75
CA ARG A 364 6.37 13.21 -9.72
C ARG A 364 7.72 12.53 -9.81
N VAL A 365 7.74 11.21 -9.63
CA VAL A 365 8.92 10.39 -9.87
C VAL A 365 8.77 9.59 -11.16
N LEU A 366 9.89 9.40 -11.87
CA LEU A 366 9.97 8.51 -13.03
C LEU A 366 11.21 7.63 -12.91
N PHE A 367 11.00 6.32 -12.81
CA PHE A 367 12.10 5.36 -12.74
C PHE A 367 12.52 4.93 -14.16
N GLU A 368 13.41 5.70 -14.78
CA GLU A 368 14.10 5.28 -16.01
C GLU A 368 15.19 4.26 -15.69
N LEU A 369 14.79 3.01 -15.43
CA LEU A 369 15.73 1.95 -15.07
C LEU A 369 16.57 1.49 -16.28
N PRO A 370 17.89 1.26 -16.09
CA PRO A 370 18.83 0.94 -17.17
C PRO A 370 18.70 -0.45 -17.80
#